data_AF-A0A8D6XQL0-F1
#
_entry.id   AF-A0A8D6XQL0-F1
#
_cell.length_a   1.000
_cell.length_b   1.000
_cell.length_c   1.000
_cell.angle_alpha   90.00
_cell.angle_beta   90.00
_cell.angle_gamma   90.00
#
_symmetry.space_group_name_H-M   'P 1'
#
loop_
_entity.id
_entity.type
_entity.pdbx_description
1 polymer ?
#
loop_
_entity_poly.entity_id
_entity_poly.type
_entity_poly.pdbx_seq_one_letter_code
_entity_poly.pdbx_strand_id
1 'polypeptide(L)' 'MGMSGAYIPLVRRLFLNAQIIIDRFHIIQQLDQAFLKTRIAIMNQFNKNPLPYRSLKITGDSP' A
#
# COMPACT_ATOMS: atom_id res chain seq x y z
N MET A 1 -2.98 2.77 8.04
CA MET A 1 -4.37 2.53 8.48
C MET A 1 -5.17 3.71 7.97
N GLY A 2 -5.85 3.55 6.83
CA GLY A 2 -6.55 4.64 6.13
C GLY A 2 -8.02 4.72 6.55
N MET A 3 -8.63 5.89 6.38
CA MET A 3 -10.08 6.06 6.51
C MET A 3 -10.78 5.00 5.67
N SER A 4 -11.58 4.15 6.32
CA SER A 4 -12.39 3.16 5.61
C SER A 4 -13.39 3.89 4.71
N GLY A 5 -13.51 3.47 3.45
CA GLY A 5 -14.43 4.06 2.49
C GLY A 5 -15.90 4.06 2.95
N ALA A 6 -16.24 3.21 3.94
CA ALA A 6 -17.57 3.18 4.56
C ALA A 6 -17.94 4.48 5.31
N TYR A 7 -16.95 5.29 5.71
CA TYR A 7 -17.20 6.56 6.40
C TYR A 7 -17.44 7.74 5.47
N ILE A 8 -17.10 7.62 4.19
CA ILE A 8 -17.30 8.68 3.18
C ILE A 8 -18.76 9.14 3.12
N PRO A 9 -19.79 8.24 3.02
CA PRO A 9 -21.17 8.68 3.02
C PRO A 9 -21.61 9.29 4.36
N LEU A 10 -21.04 8.84 5.49
CA LEU A 10 -21.35 9.36 6.82
C LEU A 10 -20.80 10.78 7.02
N VAL A 11 -19.55 11.02 6.62
CA VAL A 11 -18.87 12.32 6.72
C VAL A 11 -19.55 13.36 5.83
N ARG A 12 -19.97 12.99 4.61
CA ARG A 12 -20.72 13.90 3.72
C ARG A 12 -22.10 14.29 4.29
N ARG A 13 -22.70 13.43 5.10
CA ARG A 13 -24.01 13.68 5.74
C ARG A 13 -23.89 14.52 7.00
N LEU A 14 -22.85 14.31 7.79
CA LEU A 14 -22.60 15.06 9.03
C LEU A 14 -21.94 16.41 8.79
N PHE A 15 -21.15 16.52 7.72
CA PHE A 15 -20.45 17.75 7.35
C PHE A 15 -20.73 18.05 5.87
N LEU A 16 -21.79 18.81 5.60
CA LEU A 16 -22.26 19.13 4.25
C LEU A 16 -21.18 19.76 3.34
N ASN A 17 -20.15 20.40 3.93
CA ASN A 17 -19.07 21.10 3.22
C ASN A 17 -17.66 20.56 3.52
N ALA A 18 -17.53 19.40 4.18
CA ALA A 18 -16.20 18.86 4.49
C ALA A 18 -15.52 18.36 3.22
N GLN A 19 -14.40 18.98 2.87
CA GLN A 19 -13.51 18.45 1.84
C GLN A 19 -12.74 17.27 2.44
N ILE A 20 -12.90 16.09 1.85
CA ILE A 20 -12.09 14.92 2.18
C ILE A 20 -10.72 15.15 1.55
N ILE A 21 -9.85 15.83 2.29
CA ILE A 21 -8.47 16.06 1.87
C ILE A 21 -7.70 14.80 2.19
N ILE A 22 -7.55 13.94 1.17
CA ILE A 22 -6.61 12.83 1.23
C ILE A 22 -5.22 13.46 1.11
N ASP A 23 -4.52 13.57 2.24
CA ASP A 23 -3.15 14.07 2.23
C ASP A 23 -2.31 13.23 1.25
N ARG A 24 -1.49 13.92 0.45
CA ARG A 24 -0.57 13.32 -0.53
C ARG A 24 0.29 12.23 0.09
N PHE A 25 0.64 12.36 1.37
CA PHE A 25 1.33 11.31 2.12
C PHE A 25 0.55 9.99 2.16
N HIS A 26 -0.77 10.04 2.36
CA HIS A 26 -1.62 8.84 2.39
C HIS A 26 -1.74 8.18 1.02
N ILE A 27 -1.64 8.93 -0.08
CA ILE A 27 -1.62 8.37 -1.44
C ILE A 27 -0.29 7.65 -1.68
N ILE A 28 0.82 8.32 -1.37
CA ILE A 28 2.17 7.76 -1.53
C ILE A 28 2.32 6.49 -0.66
N GLN A 29 1.90 6.55 0.61
CA GLN A 29 1.99 5.40 1.51
C GLN A 29 1.13 4.21 1.04
N GLN A 30 -0.06 4.46 0.49
CA GLN A 30 -0.90 3.40 -0.05
C GLN A 30 -0.31 2.79 -1.31
N LEU A 31 0.29 3.60 -2.18
CA LEU A 31 1.02 3.12 -3.35
C LEU A 31 2.23 2.28 -2.95
N ASP A 32 3.08 2.78 -2.04
CA ASP A 32 4.26 2.05 -1.54
C ASP A 32 3.88 0.68 -0.96
N GLN A 33 2.81 0.63 -0.16
CA GLN A 33 2.28 -0.61 0.38
C GLN A 33 1.75 -1.55 -0.71
N ALA A 34 1.07 -1.04 -1.74
CA ALA A 34 0.59 -1.85 -2.86
C ALA A 34 1.75 -2.44 -3.68
N PHE A 35 2.80 -1.65 -3.93
CA PHE A 35 4.01 -2.12 -4.61
C PHE A 35 4.75 -3.16 -3.77
N LEU A 36 4.90 -2.95 -2.46
CA LEU A 36 5.54 -3.90 -1.57
C LEU A 36 4.82 -5.26 -1.57
N LYS A 37 3.48 -5.24 -1.45
CA LYS A 37 2.66 -6.47 -1.51
C LYS A 37 2.80 -7.18 -2.84
N THR A 38 2.75 -6.45 -3.94
CA THR A 38 2.94 -6.99 -5.29
C THR A 38 4.32 -7.64 -5.44
N ARG A 39 5.39 -6.95 -4.99
CA ARG A 39 6.75 -7.49 -4.98
C ARG A 39 6.86 -8.77 -4.17
N ILE A 40 6.32 -8.80 -2.94
CA ILE A 40 6.36 -9.98 -2.08
C ILE A 40 5.59 -11.14 -2.73
N ALA A 41 4.41 -10.87 -3.31
CA ALA A 41 3.62 -11.89 -4.00
C ALA A 41 4.41 -12.49 -5.18
N ILE A 42 5.05 -11.65 -6.00
CA ILE A 42 5.92 -12.09 -7.11
C ILE A 42 7.12 -12.89 -6.56
N MET A 43 7.79 -12.40 -5.52
CA MET A 43 8.92 -13.10 -4.89
C MET A 43 8.52 -14.47 -4.33
N ASN A 44 7.33 -14.59 -3.75
CA ASN A 44 6.82 -15.85 -3.21
C ASN A 44 6.39 -16.85 -4.29
N GLN A 45 6.10 -16.40 -5.52
CA GLN A 45 5.85 -17.28 -6.66
C GLN A 45 7.15 -17.95 -7.16
N PHE A 46 8.30 -17.32 -6.93
CA PHE A 46 9.60 -17.89 -7.27
C PHE A 46 10.12 -18.75 -6.12
N ASN A 47 10.28 -20.06 -6.37
CA ASN A 47 10.76 -21.03 -5.39
C ASN A 47 12.18 -20.66 -4.91
N LYS A 48 12.37 -20.12 -3.68
CA LYS A 48 13.53 -19.41 -3.02
C LYS A 48 14.96 -19.37 -3.64
N ASN A 49 15.29 -20.24 -4.58
CA ASN A 49 16.53 -20.29 -5.36
C ASN A 49 16.34 -20.12 -6.89
N PRO A 50 15.75 -19.02 -7.40
CA PRO A 50 16.02 -18.62 -8.78
C PRO A 50 16.62 -17.21 -8.78
N LEU A 51 17.56 -16.95 -9.68
CA LEU A 51 18.21 -15.65 -9.92
C LEU A 51 17.28 -14.42 -9.79
N PRO A 52 16.01 -14.42 -10.27
CA PRO A 52 15.07 -13.30 -10.09
C PRO A 52 14.72 -12.97 -8.63
N TYR A 53 14.73 -13.93 -7.70
CA TYR A 53 14.48 -13.66 -6.28
C TYR A 53 15.56 -12.76 -5.68
N ARG A 54 16.82 -12.95 -6.09
CA ARG A 54 17.96 -12.12 -5.64
C ARG A 54 17.92 -10.72 -6.24
N SER A 55 17.58 -10.59 -7.52
CA SER A 55 17.46 -9.29 -8.19
C SER A 55 16.34 -8.43 -7.61
N LEU A 56 15.27 -9.06 -7.12
CA LEU A 56 14.16 -8.37 -6.45
C LEU A 56 14.45 -8.08 -4.97
N LYS A 57 15.45 -8.72 -4.34
CA LYS A 57 15.81 -8.51 -2.94
C LYS A 57 16.77 -7.32 -2.82
N ILE A 58 16.32 -6.22 -2.20
CA ILE A 58 17.20 -5.10 -1.85
C ILE A 58 18.05 -5.57 -0.67
N THR A 59 19.38 -5.55 -0.83
CA THR A 59 20.36 -5.92 0.20
C THR A 59 20.19 -5.02 1.42
N GLY A 60 19.44 -5.45 2.43
CA GLY A 60 19.22 -4.67 3.65
C GLY A 60 18.08 -5.19 4.54
N ASP A 61 17.02 -5.74 3.95
CA ASP A 61 15.90 -6.26 4.75
C ASP A 61 16.18 -7.70 5.20
N SER A 62 16.75 -7.81 6.40
CA SER A 62 16.58 -8.98 7.27
C SER A 62 15.25 -8.83 8.03
N PRO A 63 14.54 -9.94 8.33
CA PRO A 63 13.26 -9.91 9.03
C PRO A 63 13.35 -9.27 10.42
#